data_AF-A0A0L7KN43-F1
#
_entry.id   AF-A0A0L7KN43-F1
#
_cell.length_a   1.000
_cell.length_b   1.000
_cell.length_c   1.000
_cell.angle_alpha   90.00
_cell.angle_beta   90.00
_cell.angle_gamma   90.00
#
_symmetry.space_group_name_H-M   'P 1'
#
loop_
_entity.id
_entity.type
_entity.pdbx_description
1 polymer ?
#
loop_
_entity_poly.entity_id
_entity_poly.type
_entity_poly.pdbx_seq_one_letter_code
_entity_poly.pdbx_strand_id
1 'polypeptide(L)'
;MFLDWSNKAVNTTSSRYCYGACADPFNPWQLASRADNVACIWDARALHSPLLTLQHQRPLAGMQWCPTRRNLLLTLQRDSSSIRLHDIQQANDNDSKNSSASNDAVRLSVCRVRFKLASSWQFHE
;
A
#
# COMPACT_ATOMS: atom_id res chain seq x y z
N MET A 1 26.41 30.91 10.49
CA MET A 1 26.62 29.50 10.14
C MET A 1 25.28 28.79 10.18
N PHE A 2 24.64 28.56 9.04
CA PHE A 2 23.66 27.48 8.85
C PHE A 2 23.76 27.11 7.38
N LEU A 3 24.38 25.96 7.09
CA LEU A 3 24.37 25.42 5.73
C LEU A 3 22.94 25.01 5.41
N ASP A 4 22.34 25.66 4.42
CA ASP A 4 21.13 25.20 3.77
C ASP A 4 21.46 23.89 3.03
N TRP A 5 21.15 22.76 3.68
CA TRP A 5 21.15 21.44 3.05
C TRP A 5 19.88 21.29 2.20
N SER A 6 19.62 22.26 1.31
CA SER A 6 18.54 22.18 0.33
C SER A 6 18.73 20.91 -0.47
N ASN A 7 18.01 19.88 -0.03
CA ASN A 7 18.11 18.54 -0.53
C ASN A 7 17.35 18.51 -1.85
N LYS A 8 18.03 18.91 -2.92
CA LYS A 8 17.50 18.94 -4.29
C LYS A 8 17.00 17.56 -4.77
N ALA A 9 17.26 16.49 -4.01
CA ALA A 9 16.83 15.13 -4.27
C ALA A 9 15.65 14.67 -3.39
N VAL A 10 15.07 15.52 -2.54
CA VAL A 10 13.95 15.17 -1.67
C VAL A 10 12.67 15.80 -2.19
N ASN A 11 11.72 14.93 -2.57
CA ASN A 11 10.35 15.32 -2.84
C ASN A 11 9.52 14.98 -1.60
N THR A 12 8.79 15.96 -1.06
CA THR A 12 8.00 15.83 0.18
C THR A 12 6.56 16.19 -0.10
N THR A 13 5.63 15.38 0.38
CA THR A 13 4.19 15.68 0.34
C THR A 13 3.59 15.43 1.72
N SER A 14 2.83 16.40 2.21
CA SER A 14 2.06 16.27 3.45
C SER A 14 0.86 15.35 3.19
N SER A 15 0.87 14.19 3.84
CA SER A 15 -0.15 13.16 3.65
C SER A 15 -0.54 12.57 5.00
N ARG A 16 -1.82 12.23 5.18
CA ARG A 16 -2.27 11.48 6.37
C ARG A 16 -1.97 9.98 6.28
N TYR A 17 -1.42 9.52 5.15
CA TYR A 17 -1.15 8.12 4.84
C TYR A 17 0.28 7.69 5.23
N CYS A 18 0.73 8.05 6.44
CA CYS A 18 2.13 7.90 6.87
C CYS A 18 2.38 6.83 7.95
N TYR A 19 1.39 5.97 8.27
CA TYR A 19 1.58 4.92 9.30
C TYR A 19 2.46 3.77 8.85
N GLY A 20 2.70 3.66 7.55
CA GLY A 20 3.67 2.75 6.97
C GLY A 20 3.75 2.96 5.48
N ALA A 21 4.92 2.67 4.91
CA ALA A 21 5.16 2.73 3.49
C ALA A 21 5.95 1.50 3.04
N CYS A 22 5.73 1.06 1.81
CA CYS A 22 6.49 0.00 1.17
C CYS A 22 6.67 0.29 -0.33
N ALA A 23 7.86 0.03 -0.86
CA ALA A 23 8.17 0.20 -2.27
C ALA A 23 7.89 -1.09 -3.06
N ASP A 24 7.42 -0.95 -4.31
CA ASP A 24 7.28 -2.10 -5.21
C ASP A 24 8.67 -2.65 -5.57
N PRO A 25 8.96 -3.93 -5.33
CA PRO A 25 10.23 -4.54 -5.71
C PRO A 25 10.50 -4.54 -7.22
N PHE A 26 9.47 -4.42 -8.05
CA PHE A 26 9.61 -4.44 -9.51
C PHE A 26 9.55 -3.05 -10.16
N ASN A 27 9.02 -2.05 -9.46
CA ASN A 27 8.87 -0.69 -9.97
C ASN A 27 9.42 0.33 -8.96
N PRO A 28 10.63 0.86 -9.18
CA PRO A 28 11.28 1.79 -8.25
C PRO A 28 10.50 3.08 -7.98
N TRP A 29 9.66 3.48 -8.94
CA TRP A 29 8.89 4.71 -8.85
C TRP A 29 7.54 4.50 -8.15
N GLN A 30 7.16 3.27 -7.83
CA GLN A 30 5.86 2.98 -7.24
C GLN A 30 5.99 2.69 -5.75
N LEU A 31 5.25 3.45 -4.96
CA LEU A 31 5.24 3.33 -3.51
C LEU A 31 3.81 3.09 -3.04
N ALA A 32 3.64 2.27 -2.01
CA ALA A 32 2.39 2.15 -1.29
C ALA A 32 2.57 2.76 0.10
N SER A 33 1.55 3.45 0.56
CA SER A 33 1.47 4.13 1.85
C SER A 33 0.15 3.79 2.53
N ARG A 34 0.07 3.91 3.85
CA ARG A 34 -1.09 3.47 4.63
C ARG A 34 -1.47 4.48 5.71
N ALA A 35 -2.76 4.81 5.78
CA ALA A 35 -3.41 5.43 6.95
C ALA A 35 -4.25 4.39 7.69
N ASP A 36 -5.11 4.83 8.60
CA ASP A 36 -6.08 4.01 9.31
C ASP A 36 -6.84 3.11 8.33
N ASN A 37 -7.84 3.62 7.62
CA ASN A 37 -8.72 2.81 6.78
C ASN A 37 -8.47 3.00 5.28
N VAL A 38 -7.28 3.47 4.90
CA VAL A 38 -6.94 3.79 3.50
C VAL A 38 -5.52 3.33 3.18
N ALA A 39 -5.35 2.72 2.02
CA ALA A 39 -4.04 2.53 1.41
C ALA A 39 -3.93 3.38 0.14
N CYS A 40 -2.83 4.10 -0.03
CA CYS A 40 -2.60 4.95 -1.20
C CYS A 40 -1.36 4.48 -1.95
N ILE A 41 -1.47 4.43 -3.27
CA ILE A 41 -0.36 4.17 -4.19
C ILE A 41 0.14 5.51 -4.72
N TRP A 42 1.44 5.67 -4.80
CA TRP A 42 2.12 6.89 -5.24
C TRP A 42 3.09 6.58 -6.35
N ASP A 43 3.27 7.57 -7.23
CA ASP A 43 4.42 7.63 -8.12
C ASP A 43 5.45 8.61 -7.50
N ALA A 44 6.68 8.15 -7.25
CA ALA A 44 7.76 8.95 -6.68
C ALA A 44 8.14 10.15 -7.57
N ARG A 45 7.82 10.11 -8.87
CA ARG A 45 8.00 11.24 -9.80
C ARG A 45 6.88 12.28 -9.66
N ALA A 46 5.71 11.89 -9.16
CA ALA A 46 4.51 12.71 -9.03
C ALA A 46 3.88 12.54 -7.64
N LEU A 47 4.59 12.94 -6.59
CA LEU A 47 4.15 12.75 -5.20
C LEU A 47 3.03 13.71 -4.75
N HIS A 48 2.60 14.65 -5.59
CA HIS A 48 1.60 15.65 -5.20
C HIS A 48 0.19 15.06 -4.98
N SER A 49 -0.15 13.99 -5.70
CA SER A 49 -1.44 13.29 -5.56
C SER A 49 -1.22 11.79 -5.64
N PRO A 50 -1.97 11.00 -4.83
CA PRO A 50 -1.89 9.56 -4.94
C PRO A 50 -2.38 9.13 -6.33
N LEU A 51 -1.69 8.15 -6.91
CA LEU A 51 -2.09 7.53 -8.17
C LEU A 51 -3.39 6.73 -7.99
N LEU A 52 -3.54 6.08 -6.83
CA LEU A 52 -4.69 5.25 -6.51
C LEU A 52 -4.95 5.32 -5.00
N THR A 53 -6.23 5.36 -4.63
CA THR A 53 -6.68 5.34 -3.23
C THR A 53 -7.60 4.15 -3.01
N LEU A 54 -7.17 3.21 -2.16
CA LEU A 54 -7.90 2.01 -1.79
C LEU A 54 -8.60 2.24 -0.44
N GLN A 55 -9.93 2.41 -0.49
CA GLN A 55 -10.75 2.60 0.70
C GLN A 55 -11.10 1.27 1.37
N HIS A 56 -10.94 1.20 2.68
CA HIS A 56 -11.27 0.05 3.49
C HIS A 56 -12.32 0.39 4.56
N GLN A 57 -13.15 -0.60 4.91
CA GLN A 57 -14.16 -0.45 5.96
C GLN A 57 -13.56 -0.45 7.37
N ARG A 58 -12.39 -1.08 7.52
CA ARG A 58 -11.68 -1.21 8.80
C ARG A 58 -10.28 -0.63 8.70
N PRO A 59 -9.69 -0.22 9.83
CA PRO A 59 -8.30 0.15 9.86
C PRO A 59 -7.42 -0.99 9.35
N LEU A 60 -6.41 -0.67 8.57
CA LEU A 60 -5.40 -1.60 8.16
C LEU A 60 -4.50 -1.92 9.36
N ALA A 61 -4.00 -3.14 9.39
CA ALA A 61 -2.94 -3.58 10.30
C ALA A 61 -1.58 -3.55 9.59
N GLY A 62 -1.56 -3.85 8.27
CA GLY A 62 -0.34 -3.85 7.47
C GLY A 62 -0.62 -3.94 5.97
N MET A 63 0.43 -3.80 5.18
CA MET A 63 0.39 -3.98 3.73
C MET A 63 1.76 -4.43 3.20
N GLN A 64 1.76 -5.11 2.07
CA GLN A 64 2.99 -5.57 1.43
C GLN A 64 2.81 -5.86 -0.06
N TRP A 65 3.79 -5.44 -0.85
CA TRP A 65 3.89 -5.81 -2.25
C TRP A 65 4.19 -7.29 -2.45
N CYS A 66 3.58 -7.90 -3.46
CA CYS A 66 3.91 -9.26 -3.83
C CYS A 66 5.37 -9.30 -4.36
N PRO A 67 6.25 -10.14 -3.79
CA PRO A 67 7.66 -10.18 -4.21
C PRO A 67 7.88 -10.98 -5.51
N THR A 68 6.86 -11.71 -5.97
CA THR A 68 6.95 -12.59 -7.15
C THR A 68 6.13 -12.11 -8.33
N ARG A 69 5.12 -11.27 -8.10
CA ARG A 69 4.22 -10.75 -9.14
C ARG A 69 4.10 -9.24 -9.03
N ARG A 70 4.19 -8.56 -10.17
CA ARG A 70 4.05 -7.10 -10.30
C ARG A 70 2.62 -6.66 -10.03
N ASN A 71 2.44 -5.41 -9.63
CA ASN A 71 1.13 -4.75 -9.44
C ASN A 71 0.18 -5.42 -8.43
N LEU A 72 0.66 -6.37 -7.64
CA LEU A 72 -0.15 -7.02 -6.61
C LEU A 72 0.24 -6.49 -5.23
N LEU A 73 -0.73 -5.86 -4.55
CA LEU A 73 -0.57 -5.37 -3.20
C LEU A 73 -1.46 -6.16 -2.24
N LEU A 74 -0.85 -6.75 -1.22
CA LEU A 74 -1.57 -7.38 -0.12
C LEU A 74 -1.85 -6.33 0.96
N THR A 75 -3.08 -6.35 1.49
CA THR A 75 -3.49 -5.53 2.63
C THR A 75 -4.10 -6.42 3.71
N LEU A 76 -3.76 -6.12 4.95
CA LEU A 76 -4.29 -6.76 6.14
C LEU A 76 -5.12 -5.74 6.90
N GLN A 77 -6.36 -6.08 7.23
CA GLN A 77 -7.23 -5.27 8.07
C GLN A 77 -7.13 -5.73 9.52
N ARG A 78 -7.15 -4.77 10.45
CA ARG A 78 -7.24 -5.05 11.89
C ARG A 78 -8.59 -5.71 12.18
N ASP A 79 -8.56 -6.74 13.02
CA ASP A 79 -9.73 -7.51 13.46
C ASP A 79 -10.55 -8.16 12.32
N SER A 80 -9.92 -8.36 11.16
CA SER A 80 -10.50 -9.08 10.03
C SER A 80 -9.91 -10.48 9.93
N SER A 81 -10.78 -11.48 9.77
CA SER A 81 -10.37 -12.85 9.42
C SER A 81 -9.99 -13.02 7.94
N SER A 82 -10.07 -11.94 7.15
CA SER A 82 -9.84 -11.94 5.71
C SER A 82 -8.68 -11.03 5.32
N ILE A 83 -7.81 -11.54 4.45
CA ILE A 83 -6.77 -10.78 3.76
C ILE A 83 -7.31 -10.32 2.39
N ARG A 84 -6.87 -9.15 1.92
CA ARG A 84 -7.27 -8.64 0.60
C ARG A 84 -6.05 -8.45 -0.28
N LEU A 85 -6.10 -9.01 -1.48
CA LEU A 85 -5.10 -8.76 -2.52
C LEU A 85 -5.71 -7.82 -3.57
N HIS A 86 -4.98 -6.77 -3.89
CA HIS A 86 -5.37 -5.77 -4.88
C HIS A 86 -4.47 -5.88 -6.09
N ASP A 87 -5.07 -5.95 -7.27
CA ASP A 87 -4.38 -5.71 -8.53
C ASP A 87 -4.50 -4.22 -8.87
N ILE A 88 -3.38 -3.52 -8.91
CA ILE A 88 -3.35 -2.07 -9.05
C ILE A 88 -3.71 -1.63 -10.47
N GLN A 89 -3.43 -2.46 -11.47
CA GLN A 89 -3.83 -2.14 -12.84
C GLN A 89 -5.36 -2.17 -12.93
N GLN A 90 -5.98 -3.23 -12.41
CA GLN A 90 -7.44 -3.35 -12.43
C GLN A 90 -8.14 -2.35 -11.49
N ALA A 91 -7.51 -2.00 -10.37
CA ALA A 91 -8.08 -1.04 -9.44
C ALA A 91 -8.16 0.37 -10.04
N ASN A 92 -7.20 0.75 -10.89
CA ASN A 92 -7.23 2.01 -11.62
C ASN A 92 -8.37 2.05 -12.66
N ASP A 93 -8.66 0.92 -13.31
CA ASP A 93 -9.75 0.83 -14.29
C ASP A 93 -11.14 0.92 -13.63
N ASN A 94 -11.26 0.45 -12.38
CA ASN A 94 -12.52 0.41 -11.64
C ASN A 94 -12.95 1.77 -11.06
N ASP A 95 -12.04 2.74 -10.92
CA ASP A 95 -12.40 4.09 -10.42
C ASP A 95 -13.33 4.83 -11.40
N SER A 96 -13.36 4.39 -12.67
CA SER A 96 -14.32 4.87 -13.69
C SER A 96 -15.72 4.25 -13.55
N LYS A 97 -15.92 3.26 -12.68
CA LYS A 97 -17.19 2.55 -12.48
C LYS A 97 -17.53 2.48 -10.98
N ASN A 98 -18.04 3.59 -10.48
CA ASN A 98 -18.47 3.78 -9.09
C ASN A 98 -19.35 2.63 -8.55
N SER A 99 -19.13 2.31 -7.27
CA SER A 99 -20.11 1.73 -6.33
C SER A 99 -20.70 0.35 -6.63
N SER A 100 -19.91 -0.70 -6.48
CA SER A 100 -20.39 -1.91 -5.81
C SER A 100 -19.19 -2.64 -5.24
N ALA A 101 -19.04 -2.58 -3.92
CA ALA A 101 -18.17 -3.47 -3.18
C ALA A 101 -18.61 -4.92 -3.42
N SER A 102 -18.18 -5.51 -4.54
CA SER A 102 -18.25 -6.94 -4.74
C SER A 102 -17.26 -7.55 -3.76
N ASN A 103 -17.81 -8.22 -2.77
CA ASN A 103 -17.11 -8.95 -1.72
C ASN A 103 -16.42 -10.20 -2.27
N ASP A 104 -15.72 -10.08 -3.39
CA ASP A 104 -14.86 -11.13 -3.91
C ASP A 104 -13.52 -10.99 -3.20
N ALA A 105 -13.54 -11.32 -1.90
CA ALA A 105 -12.37 -11.79 -1.21
C ALA A 105 -11.89 -13.01 -1.99
N VAL A 106 -11.02 -12.79 -2.97
CA VAL A 106 -10.36 -13.86 -3.70
C VAL A 106 -9.70 -14.69 -2.62
N ARG A 107 -10.30 -15.86 -2.34
CA ARG A 107 -9.74 -16.91 -1.50
C ARG A 107 -8.49 -17.39 -2.20
N LEU A 108 -7.42 -16.62 -2.09
CA LEU A 108 -6.12 -17.04 -2.54
C LEU A 108 -5.64 -18.05 -1.52
N SER A 109 -5.81 -19.32 -1.92
CA SER A 109 -4.85 -20.39 -1.68
C SER A 109 -3.50 -19.77 -1.38
N VAL A 110 -2.99 -20.07 -0.19
CA VAL A 110 -1.72 -19.60 0.34
C VAL A 110 -0.66 -19.75 -0.75
N CYS A 111 -0.45 -18.71 -1.57
CA CYS A 111 0.86 -18.48 -2.12
C CYS A 111 1.70 -18.40 -0.85
N ARG A 112 2.54 -19.41 -0.67
CA ARG A 112 3.55 -19.48 0.39
C ARG A 112 4.57 -18.39 0.09
N VAL A 113 4.11 -17.14 0.13
CA VAL A 113 4.92 -15.94 0.18
C VAL A 113 5.63 -16.14 1.51
N ARG A 114 6.87 -16.62 1.45
CA ARG A 114 7.75 -16.52 2.59
C ARG A 114 7.92 -15.03 2.81
N PHE A 115 7.04 -14.47 3.61
CA PHE A 115 7.26 -13.23 4.29
C PHE A 115 8.56 -13.46 5.03
N LYS A 116 9.66 -12.93 4.49
CA LYS A 116 10.76 -12.52 5.34
C LYS A 116 10.13 -11.42 6.19
N LEU A 117 9.49 -11.84 7.30
CA LEU A 117 9.31 -10.97 8.43
C LEU A 117 10.75 -10.57 8.77
N ALA A 118 11.19 -9.45 8.23
CA ALA A 118 12.32 -8.74 8.75
C ALA A 118 11.90 -8.36 10.17
N SER A 119 12.16 -9.28 11.10
CA SER A 119 12.48 -9.08 12.50
C SER A 119 12.21 -7.65 13.02
N SER A 120 10.94 -7.29 13.19
CA SER A 120 10.45 -6.26 14.13
C SER A 120 8.96 -6.00 13.88
N TRP A 121 8.12 -6.99 14.18
CA TRP A 121 6.71 -6.73 14.47
C TRP A 121 6.39 -7.48 15.75
N GLN A 122 6.79 -6.89 16.88
CA GLN A 122 6.28 -7.31 18.18
C GLN A 122 4.81 -6.87 18.24
N PHE A 123 3.91 -7.78 17.91
CA PHE A 123 2.55 -7.70 18.42
C PHE A 123 2.65 -8.04 19.90
N HIS A 124 2.53 -7.02 20.76
CA HIS A 124 2.23 -7.24 22.16
C HIS A 124 0.71 -7.42 22.24
N GLU A 125 0.28 -8.55 22.81
CA GLU A 125 -1.12 -8.84 23.15
C GLU A 125 -1.68 -7.80 24.12
#